data_AF-A0A9P1I6Y1-F1
#
_entry.id   AF-A0A9P1I6Y1-F1
#
_cell.length_a   1.000
_cell.length_b   1.000
_cell.length_c   1.000
_cell.angle_alpha   90.00
_cell.angle_beta   90.00
_cell.angle_gamma   90.00
#
_symmetry.space_group_name_H-M   'P 1'
#
loop_
_entity.id
_entity.type
_entity.pdbx_description
1 polymer ?
#
loop_
_entity_poly.entity_id
_entity_poly.type
_entity_poly.pdbx_seq_one_letter_code
_entity_poly.pdbx_strand_id
1 'polypeptide(L)'
;MKMFLFLVLIPAALAVDSVLLAKYGEKTTIQISDEKIKAFTRDTGSDLETYNIEGPNKNKWIDKKGKTIGDPKNYEFKPPGTLIIKKFSKLDGGHYDYIPLVPPPPLNLEPDIHVDPGVTGVDVVTLAETKD
;
A
#
# COMPACT_ATOMS: atom_id res chain seq x y z
N MET A 1 -35.74 12.14 -39.14
CA MET A 1 -35.34 12.41 -37.75
C MET A 1 -34.03 11.66 -37.51
N LYS A 2 -32.89 12.35 -37.41
CA LYS A 2 -31.57 11.71 -37.24
C LYS A 2 -31.32 11.54 -35.74
N MET A 3 -31.36 10.30 -35.29
CA MET A 3 -31.08 9.88 -33.92
C MET A 3 -29.57 9.90 -33.72
N PHE A 4 -29.07 10.85 -32.92
CA PHE A 4 -27.67 10.88 -32.50
C PHE A 4 -27.52 9.93 -31.31
N LEU A 5 -26.88 8.78 -31.54
CA LEU A 5 -26.46 7.86 -30.48
C LEU A 5 -25.15 8.40 -29.90
N PHE A 6 -25.20 9.05 -28.74
CA PHE A 6 -23.99 9.39 -27.97
C PHE A 6 -23.48 8.12 -27.29
N LEU A 7 -22.46 7.49 -27.87
CA LEU A 7 -21.72 6.41 -27.21
C LEU A 7 -20.80 7.05 -26.16
N VAL A 8 -21.24 7.10 -24.91
CA VAL A 8 -20.40 7.53 -23.78
C VAL A 8 -19.40 6.41 -23.52
N LEU A 9 -18.17 6.60 -23.97
CA LEU A 9 -17.05 5.75 -23.60
C LEU A 9 -16.69 6.07 -22.14
N ILE A 10 -17.23 5.27 -21.20
CA ILE A 10 -16.80 5.35 -19.79
C ILE A 10 -15.38 4.77 -19.74
N PRO A 11 -14.34 5.54 -19.40
CA PRO A 11 -13.03 4.95 -19.15
C PRO A 11 -13.15 4.07 -17.91
N ALA A 12 -13.06 2.76 -18.09
CA ALA A 12 -12.81 1.84 -16.99
C ALA A 12 -11.40 2.16 -16.46
N ALA A 13 -11.32 2.83 -15.32
CA ALA A 13 -10.07 3.02 -14.61
C ALA A 13 -9.64 1.64 -14.08
N LEU A 14 -8.76 0.97 -14.82
CA LEU A 14 -8.08 -0.22 -14.31
C LEU A 14 -7.12 0.25 -13.21
N ALA A 15 -7.44 -0.07 -11.96
CA ALA A 15 -6.49 0.06 -10.87
C ALA A 15 -5.38 -0.96 -11.13
N VAL A 16 -4.23 -0.47 -11.59
CA VAL A 16 -3.00 -1.26 -11.70
C VAL A 16 -2.23 -1.07 -10.41
N ASP A 17 -1.92 -2.17 -9.72
CA ASP A 17 -0.96 -2.14 -8.63
C ASP A 17 0.36 -1.56 -9.12
N SER A 18 0.87 -0.57 -8.40
CA SER A 18 2.14 0.05 -8.76
C SER A 18 3.29 -0.86 -8.31
N VAL A 19 4.19 -1.19 -9.24
CA VAL A 19 5.36 -2.02 -8.92
C VAL A 19 6.56 -1.12 -8.66
N LEU A 20 7.17 -1.26 -7.47
CA LEU A 20 8.40 -0.59 -7.09
C LEU A 20 9.56 -1.58 -7.00
N LEU A 21 10.62 -1.32 -7.77
CA LEU A 21 11.86 -2.08 -7.73
C LEU A 21 12.81 -1.47 -6.69
N ALA A 22 13.04 -2.21 -5.60
CA ALA A 22 13.93 -1.81 -4.52
C ALA A 22 15.26 -2.57 -4.58
N LYS A 23 16.37 -1.86 -4.32
CA LYS A 23 17.71 -2.47 -4.28
C LYS A 23 18.06 -2.89 -2.86
N TYR A 24 18.66 -4.07 -2.73
CA TYR A 24 19.10 -4.58 -1.44
C TYR A 24 20.14 -3.64 -0.80
N GLY A 25 19.96 -3.33 0.48
CA GLY A 25 20.86 -2.48 1.25
C GLY A 25 20.72 -0.98 0.97
N GLU A 26 19.92 -0.56 -0.01
CA GLU A 26 19.70 0.85 -0.33
C GLU A 26 18.50 1.44 0.41
N LYS A 27 18.46 2.77 0.49
CA LYS A 27 17.30 3.49 1.00
C LYS A 27 16.17 3.44 -0.02
N THR A 28 15.00 2.98 0.39
CA THR A 28 13.81 2.90 -0.45
C THR A 28 12.73 3.83 0.09
N THR A 29 12.06 4.57 -0.80
CA THR A 29 10.92 5.43 -0.46
C THR A 29 9.70 4.90 -1.19
N ILE A 30 8.63 4.62 -0.46
CA ILE A 30 7.41 4.03 -0.96
C ILE A 30 6.28 5.03 -0.71
N GLN A 31 5.70 5.57 -1.78
CA GLN A 31 4.50 6.41 -1.70
C GLN A 31 3.29 5.49 -1.81
N ILE A 32 2.57 5.28 -0.71
CA ILE A 32 1.47 4.30 -0.64
C ILE A 32 0.11 5.01 -0.71
N SER A 33 0.00 6.20 -0.14
CA SER A 33 -1.23 6.99 -0.15
C SER A 33 -0.97 8.49 -0.17
N ASP A 34 -1.82 9.21 -0.90
CA ASP A 34 -1.89 10.68 -0.88
C ASP A 34 -2.82 11.20 0.23
N GLU A 35 -3.50 10.31 0.95
CA GLU A 35 -4.42 10.63 2.03
C GLU A 35 -3.78 10.47 3.41
N LYS A 36 -4.42 11.05 4.44
CA LYS A 36 -4.01 10.81 5.82
C LYS A 36 -4.36 9.38 6.22
N ILE A 37 -3.37 8.66 6.72
CA ILE A 37 -3.52 7.25 7.11
C ILE A 37 -3.37 7.07 8.62
N LYS A 38 -3.92 5.97 9.15
CA LYS A 38 -3.67 5.53 10.54
C LYS A 38 -2.53 4.52 10.64
N ALA A 39 -2.33 3.73 9.59
CA ALA A 39 -1.33 2.68 9.53
C ALA A 39 -0.99 2.31 8.08
N PHE A 40 0.19 1.72 7.88
CA PHE A 40 0.48 0.91 6.70
C PHE A 40 0.24 -0.56 7.02
N THR A 41 -0.13 -1.33 6.00
CA THR A 41 -0.12 -2.79 6.04
C THR A 41 0.84 -3.32 5.00
N ARG A 42 1.47 -4.46 5.27
CA ARG A 42 2.17 -5.19 4.21
C ARG A 42 1.90 -6.68 4.30
N ASP A 43 1.69 -7.30 3.15
CA ASP A 43 1.69 -8.75 2.99
C ASP A 43 3.04 -9.19 2.42
N THR A 44 3.79 -9.95 3.22
CA THR A 44 5.11 -10.49 2.84
C THR A 44 5.00 -11.84 2.14
N GLY A 45 3.79 -12.33 1.89
CA GLY A 45 3.45 -13.69 1.47
C GLY A 45 3.45 -14.72 2.62
N SER A 46 4.07 -14.39 3.76
CA SER A 46 4.15 -15.27 4.93
C SER A 46 3.35 -14.77 6.13
N ASP A 47 3.21 -13.46 6.26
CA ASP A 47 2.41 -12.81 7.29
C ASP A 47 1.91 -11.45 6.84
N LEU A 48 0.81 -11.02 7.48
CA LEU A 48 0.29 -9.67 7.39
C LEU A 48 0.85 -8.87 8.57
N GLU A 49 1.50 -7.75 8.25
CA GLU A 49 2.15 -6.89 9.24
C GLU A 49 1.54 -5.50 9.18
N THR A 50 1.49 -4.80 10.32
CA THR A 50 0.93 -3.44 10.43
C THR A 50 1.95 -2.48 11.02
N TYR A 51 2.20 -1.36 10.32
CA TYR A 51 3.02 -0.26 10.81
C TYR A 51 2.11 0.86 11.33
N ASN A 52 2.11 1.08 12.64
CA ASN A 52 1.21 2.05 13.26
C ASN A 52 1.81 3.47 13.24
N ILE A 53 1.05 4.47 12.78
CA ILE A 53 1.49 5.87 12.78
C ILE A 53 1.31 6.54 14.15
N GLU A 54 0.37 6.02 14.94
CA GLU A 54 0.00 6.55 16.26
C GLU A 54 -0.19 5.43 17.29
N GLY A 55 -0.29 5.81 18.57
CA GLY A 55 -0.56 4.88 19.67
C GLY A 55 0.66 4.15 20.25
N PRO A 56 0.46 3.14 21.12
CA PRO A 56 1.53 2.46 21.86
C PRO A 56 2.57 1.74 20.99
N ASN A 57 2.18 1.34 19.78
CA ASN A 57 3.04 0.69 18.79
C ASN A 57 3.50 1.64 17.68
N LYS A 58 3.45 2.95 17.92
CA LYS A 58 3.87 3.97 16.96
C LYS A 58 5.26 3.68 16.40
N ASN A 59 5.38 3.83 15.08
CA ASN A 59 6.58 3.65 14.29
C ASN A 59 7.18 2.23 14.34
N LYS A 60 6.35 1.22 14.57
CA LYS A 60 6.77 -0.19 14.63
C LYS A 60 5.89 -1.03 13.71
N TRP A 61 6.53 -1.99 13.02
CA TRP A 61 5.83 -3.11 12.39
C TRP A 61 5.44 -4.12 13.45
N ILE A 62 4.19 -4.52 13.44
CA ILE A 62 3.60 -5.50 14.35
C ILE A 62 3.02 -6.64 13.53
N ASP A 63 3.38 -7.88 13.86
CA ASP A 63 2.77 -9.07 13.26
C ASP A 63 1.37 -9.34 13.83
N LYS A 64 0.66 -10.31 13.27
CA LYS A 64 -0.66 -10.74 13.76
C LYS A 64 -0.68 -11.23 15.22
N LYS A 65 0.47 -11.57 15.80
CA LYS A 65 0.62 -12.02 17.19
C LYS A 65 0.97 -10.87 18.14
N GLY A 66 1.06 -9.63 17.65
CA GLY A 66 1.41 -8.46 18.44
C GLY A 66 2.91 -8.28 18.66
N LYS A 67 3.76 -9.05 17.97
CA LYS A 67 5.22 -8.95 18.11
C LYS A 67 5.77 -7.88 17.18
N THR A 68 6.74 -7.12 17.67
CA THR A 68 7.49 -6.17 16.82
C THR A 68 8.41 -6.90 15.84
N ILE A 69 8.35 -6.47 14.57
CA ILE A 69 9.15 -7.00 13.47
C ILE A 69 10.16 -5.94 13.00
N GLY A 70 11.39 -6.38 12.71
CA GLY A 70 12.47 -5.51 12.25
C GLY A 70 12.96 -4.51 13.30
N ASP A 71 13.89 -3.66 12.88
CA ASP A 71 14.35 -2.53 13.70
C ASP A 71 13.47 -1.30 13.43
N PRO A 72 12.73 -0.76 14.41
CA PRO A 72 11.94 0.45 14.26
C PRO A 72 12.75 1.65 13.72
N LYS A 73 14.06 1.71 13.99
CA LYS A 73 14.94 2.79 13.50
C LYS A 73 15.18 2.73 11.99
N ASN A 74 14.94 1.57 11.35
CA ASN A 74 15.07 1.40 9.90
C ASN A 74 13.92 2.06 9.12
N TYR A 75 12.83 2.42 9.80
CA TYR A 75 11.61 2.93 9.17
C TYR A 75 11.33 4.36 9.60
N GLU A 76 10.80 5.15 8.67
CA GLU A 76 10.36 6.52 8.93
C GLU A 76 9.09 6.78 8.14
N PHE A 77 8.07 7.28 8.83
CA PHE A 77 6.85 7.77 8.20
C PHE A 77 7.02 9.24 7.81
N LYS A 78 6.62 9.57 6.58
CA LYS A 78 6.38 10.95 6.15
C LYS A 78 4.93 11.12 5.71
N PRO A 79 4.20 12.11 6.25
CA PRO A 79 2.86 12.42 5.79
C PRO A 79 2.84 12.81 4.30
N PRO A 80 1.74 12.52 3.57
CA PRO A 80 0.50 11.95 4.08
C PRO A 80 0.52 10.41 4.22
N GLY A 81 1.29 9.71 3.37
CA GLY A 81 1.30 8.24 3.29
C GLY A 81 2.58 7.67 2.70
N THR A 82 3.74 8.28 2.97
CA THR A 82 5.04 7.79 2.52
C THR A 82 5.74 6.98 3.60
N LEU A 83 6.22 5.79 3.26
CA LEU A 83 7.12 5.00 4.08
C LEU A 83 8.56 5.07 3.55
N ILE A 84 9.51 5.38 4.41
CA ILE A 84 10.94 5.32 4.10
C ILE A 84 11.56 4.14 4.83
N ILE A 85 12.23 3.29 4.06
CA ILE A 85 13.06 2.18 4.56
C ILE A 85 14.52 2.61 4.34
N LYS A 86 15.27 2.79 5.43
CA LYS A 86 16.64 3.34 5.36
C LYS A 86 17.63 2.37 4.73
N LYS A 87 17.47 1.08 5.03
CA LYS A 87 18.24 -0.01 4.48
C LYS A 87 17.30 -1.16 4.13
N PHE A 88 16.98 -1.30 2.86
CA PHE A 88 16.05 -2.30 2.36
C PHE A 88 16.65 -3.72 2.44
N SER A 89 15.81 -4.70 2.78
CA SER A 89 16.18 -6.11 2.85
C SER A 89 15.12 -6.99 2.15
N LYS A 90 15.42 -8.28 1.97
CA LYS A 90 14.45 -9.21 1.37
C LYS A 90 13.17 -9.36 2.21
N LEU A 91 13.26 -9.16 3.53
CA LEU A 91 12.10 -9.20 4.43
C LEU A 91 11.20 -7.97 4.28
N ASP A 92 11.64 -6.97 3.52
CA ASP A 92 10.88 -5.77 3.22
C ASP A 92 10.15 -5.83 1.88
N GLY A 93 10.32 -6.91 1.12
CA GLY A 93 9.52 -7.16 -0.07
C GLY A 93 8.10 -7.62 0.30
N GLY A 94 7.14 -7.24 -0.53
CA GLY A 94 5.74 -7.58 -0.32
C GLY A 94 4.79 -6.57 -0.95
N HIS A 95 3.50 -6.82 -0.78
CA HIS A 95 2.44 -5.92 -1.18
C HIS A 95 2.15 -4.93 -0.05
N TYR A 96 2.33 -3.64 -0.29
CA TYR A 96 2.09 -2.58 0.69
C TYR A 96 0.76 -1.90 0.41
N ASP A 97 -0.03 -1.72 1.46
CA ASP A 97 -1.28 -0.98 1.43
C ASP A 97 -1.39 -0.11 2.70
N TYR A 98 -2.53 0.55 2.89
CA TYR A 98 -2.75 1.44 4.01
C TYR A 98 -4.15 1.31 4.58
N ILE A 99 -4.30 1.81 5.80
CA ILE A 99 -5.61 2.00 6.39
C ILE A 99 -5.85 3.51 6.54
N PRO A 100 -6.91 4.07 5.93
CA PRO A 100 -7.16 5.50 6.00
C PRO A 100 -7.48 5.94 7.43
N LEU A 101 -7.13 7.18 7.76
CA LEU A 101 -7.45 7.77 9.06
C LEU A 101 -8.97 7.97 9.21
N VAL A 102 -9.61 8.39 8.13
CA VAL A 102 -11.07 8.53 8.03
C VAL A 102 -11.54 7.53 6.98
N PRO A 103 -12.34 6.51 7.35
CA PRO A 103 -12.84 5.57 6.37
C PRO A 103 -13.71 6.28 5.33
N PRO A 104 -13.69 5.85 4.06
CA PRO A 104 -14.55 6.42 3.03
C PRO A 104 -16.02 6.23 3.43
N PRO A 105 -16.90 7.16 3.04
CA PRO A 105 -18.32 7.01 3.30
C PRO A 105 -18.83 5.70 2.67
N PRO A 106 -19.78 5.02 3.34
CA PRO A 106 -20.35 3.80 2.79
C PRO A 106 -20.96 4.09 1.42
N LEU A 107 -20.62 3.26 0.45
CA LEU A 107 -21.14 3.40 -0.90
C LEU A 107 -22.62 3.00 -0.88
N ASN A 108 -23.50 3.97 -1.13
CA ASN A 108 -24.94 3.69 -1.28
C ASN A 108 -25.18 3.21 -2.71
N LEU A 109 -25.06 1.90 -2.91
CA LEU A 109 -25.28 1.26 -4.18
C LEU A 109 -26.76 1.01 -4.41
N GLU A 110 -27.24 1.29 -5.63
CA GLU A 110 -28.56 0.83 -6.04
C GLU A 110 -28.61 -0.70 -5.98
N PRO A 111 -29.81 -1.29 -5.73
CA PRO A 111 -29.99 -2.73 -5.84
C PRO A 111 -29.44 -3.23 -7.18
N ASP A 112 -28.73 -4.35 -7.17
CA ASP A 112 -28.08 -5.00 -8.33
C ASP A 112 -26.79 -4.37 -8.88
N ILE A 113 -26.23 -3.32 -8.26
CA ILE A 113 -24.87 -2.85 -8.59
C ILE A 113 -23.83 -3.67 -7.82
N HIS A 114 -23.03 -4.46 -8.55
CA HIS A 114 -21.80 -5.07 -8.03
C HIS A 114 -20.62 -4.11 -8.20
N VAL A 115 -19.88 -3.86 -7.13
CA VAL A 115 -18.60 -3.15 -7.19
C VAL A 115 -17.51 -4.16 -6.89
N ASP A 116 -16.64 -4.40 -7.87
CA ASP A 116 -15.42 -5.15 -7.65
C ASP A 116 -14.54 -4.40 -6.65
N PRO A 117 -13.99 -5.06 -5.61
CA PRO A 117 -13.07 -4.41 -4.69
C PRO A 117 -11.88 -3.87 -5.48
N GLY A 118 -11.64 -2.56 -5.38
CA GLY A 118 -10.45 -1.95 -5.95
C GLY A 118 -9.22 -2.52 -5.25
N VAL A 119 -8.29 -3.06 -6.04
CA VAL A 119 -6.95 -3.42 -5.53
C VAL A 119 -6.17 -2.11 -5.45
N THR A 120 -5.73 -1.76 -4.24
CA THR A 120 -4.89 -0.59 -3.97
C THR A 120 -3.58 -1.06 -3.39
N GLY A 121 -2.48 -0.38 -3.71
CA GLY A 121 -1.21 -0.64 -3.07
C GLY A 121 0.00 -0.50 -3.97
N VAL A 122 1.13 -0.92 -3.40
CA VAL A 122 2.44 -0.92 -4.05
C VAL A 122 3.10 -2.26 -3.83
N ASP A 123 3.36 -2.99 -4.92
CA ASP A 123 4.18 -4.20 -4.88
C ASP A 123 5.65 -3.82 -4.86
N VAL A 124 6.34 -4.11 -3.76
CA VAL A 124 7.77 -3.82 -3.62
C VAL A 124 8.56 -5.11 -3.84
N VAL A 125 9.30 -5.14 -4.95
CA VAL A 125 10.10 -6.29 -5.39
C VAL A 125 11.58 -5.97 -5.30
N THR A 126 12.36 -6.95 -4.85
CA THR A 126 13.82 -6.81 -4.76
C THR A 126 14.45 -7.00 -6.13
N LEU A 127 15.25 -6.03 -6.60
CA LEU A 127 16.16 -6.26 -7.72
C LEU A 127 17.20 -7.29 -7.30
N ALA A 128 17.27 -8.41 -8.01
CA ALA A 128 18.29 -9.42 -7.78
C ALA A 128 19.69 -8.77 -7.84
N GLU A 129 20.56 -9.11 -6.90
CA GLU A 129 21.98 -8.77 -7.00
C GLU A 129 22.50 -9.42 -8.28
N THR A 130 22.83 -8.62 -9.29
CA THR A 130 23.72 -9.07 -10.35
C THR A 130 25.04 -9.41 -9.68
N LYS A 131 25.30 -10.71 -9.51
CA LYS A 131 26.64 -11.20 -9.22
C LYS A 131 27.50 -10.86 -10.44
N ASP A 132 28.34 -9.85 -10.31
CA ASP A 132 29.49 -9.66 -11.19
C ASP A 132 30.51 -10.79 -11.02
#